data_AF-A0A9D2DI14-F1
#
_entry.id   AF-A0A9D2DI14-F1
#
_cell.length_a   1.000
_cell.length_b   1.000
_cell.length_c   1.000
_cell.angle_alpha   90.00
_cell.angle_beta   90.00
_cell.angle_gamma   90.00
#
_symmetry.space_group_name_H-M   'P 1'
#
loop_
_entity.id
_entity.type
_entity.pdbx_description
1 polymer ?
#
loop_
_entity_poly.entity_id
_entity_poly.type
_entity_poly.pdbx_seq_one_letter_code
_entity_poly.pdbx_strand_id
1 'polypeptide(L)'
;MKSIDKIIDELTMEVDESYQETINKLRQQNGKCAVTDSNQRNLMFYCTKKGKMGIIETDYFGHRRFYIDHLWLSELRSRTYYVTGKVLTENGKTVVKIYSFYSRAFLSNRIFGILLNVVFIVFLFAILFLSGNPITVKDILIIIALGLIFSVFDFAIFKELKNKETDLEIMKNEIIKRVNAIKRWDD
;
A
#
# COMPACT_ATOMS: atom_id res chain seq x y z
N MET A 1 7.21 -10.50 -15.34
CA MET A 1 5.80 -10.07 -15.27
C MET A 1 5.77 -8.55 -15.09
N LYS A 2 5.30 -7.76 -16.07
CA LYS A 2 5.19 -6.29 -15.95
C LYS A 2 4.14 -5.98 -14.87
N SER A 3 4.49 -5.24 -13.82
CA SER A 3 3.49 -4.82 -12.82
C SER A 3 2.49 -3.88 -13.49
N ILE A 4 1.20 -4.19 -13.35
CA ILE A 4 0.09 -3.34 -13.82
C ILE A 4 -0.23 -2.36 -12.69
N ASP A 5 0.74 -1.52 -12.35
CA ASP A 5 0.58 -0.46 -11.36
C ASP A 5 -0.19 0.68 -12.03
N LYS A 6 -1.39 1.01 -11.51
CA LYS A 6 -2.17 2.15 -11.99
C LYS A 6 -1.85 3.37 -11.12
N ILE A 7 -1.50 4.49 -11.73
CA ILE A 7 -1.44 5.78 -11.03
C ILE A 7 -2.89 6.16 -10.69
N ILE A 8 -3.15 6.38 -9.41
CA ILE A 8 -4.45 6.83 -8.88
C ILE A 8 -4.50 8.35 -8.88
N ASP A 9 -3.39 8.96 -8.47
CA ASP A 9 -3.27 10.39 -8.22
C ASP A 9 -1.81 10.84 -8.43
N GLU A 10 -1.64 12.06 -8.89
CA GLU A 10 -0.37 12.71 -9.18
C GLU A 10 -0.39 14.15 -8.66
N LEU A 11 0.63 14.52 -7.90
CA LEU A 11 0.85 15.87 -7.42
C LEU A 11 2.22 16.36 -7.87
N THR A 12 2.28 17.56 -8.43
CA THR A 12 3.54 18.23 -8.79
C THR A 12 3.75 19.43 -7.89
N MET A 13 4.92 19.53 -7.28
CA MET A 13 5.31 20.64 -6.42
C MET A 13 6.58 21.29 -6.97
N GLU A 14 6.51 22.58 -7.31
CA GLU A 14 7.69 23.37 -7.65
C GLU A 14 8.52 23.67 -6.39
N VAL A 15 9.84 23.66 -6.52
CA VAL A 15 10.80 24.05 -5.50
C VAL A 15 11.81 25.02 -6.12
N ASP A 16 12.16 26.06 -5.37
CA ASP A 16 13.06 27.13 -5.85
C ASP A 16 14.52 26.66 -5.95
N GLU A 17 14.85 25.61 -5.20
CA GLU A 17 16.15 24.96 -5.16
C GLU A 17 16.56 24.30 -6.47
N SER A 18 17.87 24.19 -6.69
CA SER A 18 18.40 23.43 -7.83
C SER A 18 18.05 21.93 -7.73
N TYR A 19 18.09 21.23 -8.86
CA TYR A 19 17.81 19.79 -8.91
C TYR A 19 18.67 18.99 -7.91
N GLN A 20 19.97 19.26 -7.87
CA GLN A 20 20.86 18.53 -6.96
C GLN A 20 20.69 18.95 -5.51
N GLU A 21 20.44 20.24 -5.26
CA GLU A 21 20.25 20.73 -3.91
C GLU A 21 18.96 20.19 -3.28
N THR A 22 17.88 20.16 -4.06
CA THR A 22 16.63 19.49 -3.67
C THR A 22 16.87 18.03 -3.29
N ILE A 23 17.62 17.28 -4.11
CA ILE A 23 17.93 15.87 -3.81
C ILE A 23 18.74 15.76 -2.52
N ASN A 24 19.74 16.61 -2.32
CA ASN A 24 20.58 16.59 -1.13
C ASN A 24 19.77 16.91 0.14
N LYS A 25 18.96 17.98 0.12
CA LYS A 25 18.09 18.36 1.23
C LYS A 25 17.05 17.25 1.53
N LEU A 26 16.44 16.63 0.52
CA LEU A 26 15.55 15.46 0.72
C LEU A 26 16.29 14.27 1.36
N ARG A 27 17.51 13.97 0.90
CA ARG A 27 18.30 12.85 1.43
C ARG A 27 18.73 13.07 2.88
N GLN A 28 18.97 14.30 3.30
CA GLN A 28 19.25 14.64 4.70
C GLN A 28 18.04 14.38 5.61
N GLN A 29 16.84 14.38 5.04
CA GLN A 29 15.61 14.07 5.76
C GLN A 29 15.26 12.57 5.77
N ASN A 30 16.11 11.69 5.22
CA ASN A 30 15.90 10.25 5.28
C ASN A 30 15.80 9.76 6.74
N GLY A 31 14.83 8.90 7.02
CA GLY A 31 14.67 8.32 8.35
C GLY A 31 13.21 8.17 8.77
N LYS A 32 13.04 7.90 10.06
CA LYS A 32 11.73 7.58 10.65
C LYS A 32 10.74 8.74 10.46
N CYS A 33 9.52 8.38 10.07
CA CYS A 33 8.40 9.33 10.01
C CYS A 33 7.82 9.51 11.42
N ALA A 34 7.32 10.71 11.70
CA ALA A 34 6.60 10.96 12.95
C ALA A 34 5.24 10.26 12.99
N VAL A 35 4.66 10.01 11.81
CA VAL A 35 3.36 9.36 11.62
C VAL A 35 3.50 7.84 11.51
N THR A 36 2.45 7.14 11.95
CA THR A 36 2.28 5.69 11.75
C THR A 36 1.20 5.43 10.71
N ASP A 37 1.17 4.22 10.18
CA ASP A 37 0.00 3.77 9.42
C ASP A 37 -1.22 3.54 10.34
N SER A 38 -2.36 3.24 9.73
CA SER A 38 -3.63 2.90 10.38
C SER A 38 -3.56 1.65 11.27
N ASN A 39 -2.52 0.82 11.14
CA ASN A 39 -2.22 -0.33 11.97
C ASN A 39 -1.12 -0.04 13.01
N GLN A 40 -0.81 1.24 13.26
CA GLN A 40 0.22 1.72 14.19
C GLN A 40 1.65 1.26 13.86
N ARG A 41 1.92 0.89 12.60
CA ARG A 41 3.25 0.52 12.13
C ARG A 41 4.06 1.78 11.86
N ASN A 42 5.34 1.72 12.23
CA ASN A 42 6.27 2.80 11.99
C ASN A 42 6.58 2.91 10.48
N LEU A 43 6.61 4.14 9.99
CA LEU A 43 6.95 4.46 8.61
C LEU A 43 8.34 5.10 8.54
N MET A 44 9.02 4.95 7.40
CA MET A 44 10.32 5.57 7.12
C MET A 44 10.30 6.20 5.74
N PHE A 45 10.73 7.46 5.68
CA PHE A 45 10.95 8.19 4.45
C PHE A 45 12.35 7.90 3.93
N TYR A 46 12.45 7.69 2.62
CA TYR A 46 13.73 7.47 1.98
C TYR A 46 13.77 8.08 0.58
N CYS A 47 14.85 8.81 0.31
CA CYS A 47 15.21 9.41 -0.97
C CYS A 47 16.59 8.90 -1.42
N THR A 48 16.75 8.58 -2.71
CA THR A 48 18.05 8.16 -3.29
C THR A 48 18.83 9.30 -3.89
N LYS A 49 20.10 9.00 -4.19
CA LYS A 49 21.00 9.84 -4.99
C LYS A 49 20.43 10.23 -6.37
N LYS A 50 19.46 9.47 -6.89
CA LYS A 50 18.80 9.74 -8.18
C LYS A 50 17.49 10.54 -8.03
N GLY A 51 17.20 11.05 -6.83
CA GLY A 51 16.01 11.86 -6.56
C GLY A 51 14.70 11.10 -6.58
N LYS A 52 14.73 9.77 -6.55
CA LYS A 52 13.53 8.96 -6.33
C LYS A 52 13.27 8.86 -4.83
N MET A 53 12.02 8.83 -4.40
CA MET A 53 11.66 8.76 -2.99
C MET A 53 10.40 7.92 -2.74
N GLY A 54 10.17 7.54 -1.49
CA GLY A 54 8.97 6.82 -1.07
C GLY A 54 8.89 6.65 0.45
N ILE A 55 7.77 6.11 0.90
CA ILE A 55 7.54 5.73 2.30
C ILE A 55 7.50 4.21 2.40
N ILE A 56 8.25 3.64 3.35
CA ILE A 56 8.30 2.21 3.63
C ILE A 56 7.94 1.93 5.09
N GLU A 57 7.30 0.80 5.38
CA GLU A 57 7.15 0.34 6.77
C GLU A 57 8.50 -0.15 7.29
N THR A 58 8.79 0.16 8.55
CA THR A 58 9.89 -0.45 9.27
C THR A 58 9.34 -1.54 10.17
N ASP A 59 9.82 -2.78 10.01
CA ASP A 59 9.51 -3.86 10.94
C ASP A 59 9.95 -3.47 12.37
N TYR A 60 9.26 -4.02 13.39
CA TYR A 60 9.48 -3.78 14.83
C TYR A 60 10.95 -3.86 15.29
N PHE A 61 11.80 -4.55 14.53
CA PHE A 61 13.21 -4.76 14.87
C PHE A 61 14.18 -3.68 14.37
N GLY A 62 13.72 -2.59 13.73
CA GLY A 62 14.58 -1.43 13.40
C GLY A 62 15.80 -1.77 12.52
N HIS A 63 15.81 -2.95 11.90
CA HIS A 63 16.97 -3.52 11.22
C HIS A 63 16.60 -3.91 9.79
N ARG A 64 16.41 -2.91 8.93
CA ARG A 64 16.76 -3.06 7.52
C ARG A 64 17.60 -1.88 7.10
N ARG A 65 18.92 -2.09 7.06
CA ARG A 65 19.82 -1.22 6.31
C ARG A 65 19.55 -1.48 4.84
N PHE A 66 18.78 -0.60 4.21
CA PHE A 66 18.58 -0.62 2.76
C PHE A 66 19.86 -0.17 2.07
N TYR A 67 20.69 -1.14 1.70
CA TYR A 67 21.96 -0.90 1.01
C TYR A 67 21.85 -0.79 -0.51
N ILE A 68 20.66 -0.95 -1.11
CA ILE A 68 20.56 -1.10 -2.57
C ILE A 68 19.34 -0.35 -3.14
N ASP A 69 19.62 0.63 -4.02
CA ASP A 69 18.72 1.40 -4.90
C ASP A 69 17.72 0.56 -5.74
N HIS A 70 17.69 -0.76 -5.58
CA HIS A 70 16.79 -1.68 -6.28
C HIS A 70 15.82 -2.40 -5.34
N LEU A 71 16.19 -2.67 -4.09
CA LEU A 71 15.35 -3.40 -3.14
C LEU A 71 14.11 -2.60 -2.68
N TRP A 72 14.27 -1.29 -2.54
CA TRP A 72 13.18 -0.39 -2.13
C TRP A 72 11.98 -0.39 -3.09
N LEU A 73 12.20 -0.55 -4.39
CA LEU A 73 11.15 -0.52 -5.42
C LEU A 73 10.38 -1.85 -5.43
N SER A 74 11.06 -2.97 -5.17
CA SER A 74 10.38 -4.26 -5.00
C SER A 74 9.51 -4.30 -3.75
N GLU A 75 9.92 -3.64 -2.67
CA GLU A 75 9.19 -3.62 -1.41
C GLU A 75 8.06 -2.58 -1.39
N LEU A 76 8.21 -1.45 -2.08
CA LEU A 76 7.09 -0.56 -2.37
C LEU A 76 6.03 -1.29 -3.23
N ARG A 77 6.47 -2.05 -4.23
CA ARG A 77 5.59 -2.79 -5.16
C ARG A 77 4.94 -4.04 -4.60
N SER A 78 5.39 -4.56 -3.45
CA SER A 78 4.67 -5.65 -2.78
C SER A 78 3.36 -5.18 -2.15
N ARG A 79 3.16 -3.85 -2.05
CA ARG A 79 1.94 -3.25 -1.51
C ARG A 79 0.86 -3.10 -2.57
N THR A 80 -0.38 -3.28 -2.13
CA THR A 80 -1.57 -2.95 -2.92
C THR A 80 -1.67 -1.45 -3.19
N TYR A 81 -1.24 -0.62 -2.23
CA TYR A 81 -1.21 0.84 -2.31
C TYR A 81 0.14 1.36 -1.82
N TYR A 82 0.76 2.27 -2.56
CA TYR A 82 2.02 2.90 -2.15
C TYR A 82 2.16 4.29 -2.77
N VAL A 83 2.95 5.14 -2.12
CA VAL A 83 3.30 6.48 -2.62
C VAL A 83 4.79 6.53 -2.92
N THR A 84 5.14 7.06 -4.08
CA THR A 84 6.51 7.34 -4.47
C THR A 84 6.61 8.73 -5.05
N GLY A 85 7.80 9.33 -5.03
CA GLY A 85 8.05 10.59 -5.69
C GLY A 85 9.33 10.57 -6.49
N LYS A 86 9.50 11.59 -7.33
CA LYS A 86 10.71 11.81 -8.09
C LYS A 86 10.97 13.31 -8.27
N VAL A 87 12.20 13.73 -7.99
CA VAL A 87 12.71 15.05 -8.37
C VAL A 87 12.99 15.04 -9.87
N LEU A 88 12.52 16.07 -10.56
CA LEU A 88 12.65 16.26 -11.99
C LEU A 88 12.96 17.73 -12.29
N THR A 89 13.38 17.99 -13.52
CA THR A 89 13.46 19.36 -14.05
C THR A 89 12.44 19.47 -15.18
N GLU A 90 11.48 20.38 -15.05
CA GLU A 90 10.45 20.65 -16.06
C GLU A 90 10.44 22.14 -16.36
N ASN A 91 10.52 22.52 -17.64
CA ASN A 91 10.52 23.91 -18.09
C ASN A 91 11.59 24.79 -17.41
N GLY A 92 12.78 24.24 -17.16
CA GLY A 92 13.88 24.93 -16.49
C GLY A 92 13.72 25.08 -14.99
N LYS A 93 12.64 24.55 -14.39
CA LYS A 93 12.37 24.59 -12.95
C LYS A 93 12.54 23.22 -12.32
N THR A 94 12.96 23.18 -11.07
CA THR A 94 12.99 21.94 -10.29
C THR A 94 11.60 21.63 -9.75
N VAL A 95 11.11 20.42 -10.00
CA VAL A 95 9.81 19.96 -9.53
C VAL A 95 9.92 18.61 -8.83
N VAL A 96 9.10 18.42 -7.80
CA VAL A 96 8.90 17.12 -7.16
C VAL A 96 7.55 16.58 -7.58
N LYS A 97 7.56 15.48 -8.32
CA LYS A 97 6.35 14.74 -8.66
C LYS A 97 6.12 13.63 -7.65
N ILE A 98 4.91 13.55 -7.13
CA ILE A 98 4.48 12.56 -6.13
C ILE A 98 3.34 11.77 -6.77
N TYR A 99 3.46 10.45 -6.73
CA TYR A 99 2.57 9.51 -7.38
C TYR A 99 2.01 8.53 -6.37
N SER A 100 0.69 8.42 -6.37
CA SER A 100 -0.04 7.41 -5.63
C SER A 100 -0.37 6.24 -6.56
N PHE A 101 0.02 5.02 -6.19
CA PHE A 101 -0.17 3.83 -7.00
C PHE A 101 -1.15 2.85 -6.38
N TYR A 102 -1.90 2.18 -7.26
CA TYR A 102 -2.74 1.02 -6.97
C TYR A 102 -2.30 -0.20 -7.78
N SER A 103 -2.00 -1.30 -7.10
CA SER A 103 -1.73 -2.59 -7.74
C SER A 103 -3.03 -3.36 -7.96
N ARG A 104 -3.39 -3.58 -9.24
CA ARG A 104 -4.63 -4.27 -9.64
C ARG A 104 -4.67 -5.76 -9.29
N ALA A 105 -3.53 -6.39 -8.99
CA ALA A 105 -3.44 -7.82 -8.71
C ALA A 105 -4.32 -8.25 -7.52
N PHE A 106 -4.59 -7.34 -6.58
CA PHE A 106 -5.31 -7.65 -5.34
C PHE A 106 -6.84 -7.66 -5.50
N LEU A 107 -7.41 -6.79 -6.36
CA LEU A 107 -8.86 -6.77 -6.67
C LEU A 107 -9.31 -8.08 -7.32
N SER A 108 -8.46 -8.63 -8.20
CA SER A 108 -8.69 -9.94 -8.85
C SER A 108 -8.76 -11.07 -7.82
N ASN A 109 -7.85 -11.09 -6.83
CA ASN A 109 -7.85 -12.11 -5.78
C ASN A 109 -9.09 -12.02 -4.87
N ARG A 110 -9.64 -10.82 -4.67
CA ARG A 110 -10.84 -10.60 -3.85
C ARG A 110 -12.12 -11.13 -4.52
N ILE A 111 -12.34 -10.76 -5.79
CA ILE A 111 -13.50 -11.26 -6.54
C ILE A 111 -13.41 -12.78 -6.64
N PHE A 112 -12.20 -13.30 -6.85
CA PHE A 112 -11.95 -14.73 -6.85
C PHE A 112 -12.27 -15.39 -5.49
N GLY A 113 -11.89 -14.78 -4.36
CA GLY A 113 -12.18 -15.30 -3.02
C GLY A 113 -13.67 -15.37 -2.69
N ILE A 114 -14.44 -14.30 -3.00
CA ILE A 114 -15.90 -14.28 -2.79
C ILE A 114 -16.57 -15.34 -3.69
N LEU A 115 -16.19 -15.41 -4.97
CA LEU A 115 -16.70 -16.42 -5.88
C LEU A 115 -16.38 -17.83 -5.40
N LEU A 116 -15.16 -18.07 -4.92
CA LEU A 116 -14.75 -19.35 -4.36
C LEU A 116 -15.58 -19.72 -3.12
N ASN A 117 -15.84 -18.77 -2.22
CA ASN A 117 -16.68 -18.98 -1.04
C ASN A 117 -18.12 -19.35 -1.42
N VAL A 118 -18.73 -18.64 -2.37
CA VAL A 118 -20.08 -18.96 -2.86
C VAL A 118 -20.11 -20.35 -3.51
N VAL A 119 -19.14 -20.65 -4.39
CA VAL A 119 -19.03 -21.96 -5.04
C VAL A 119 -18.83 -23.07 -4.00
N PHE A 120 -18.02 -22.84 -2.97
CA PHE A 120 -17.76 -23.80 -1.90
C PHE A 120 -19.02 -24.09 -1.07
N ILE A 121 -19.80 -23.06 -0.72
CA ILE A 121 -21.08 -23.24 0.01
C ILE A 121 -22.07 -24.04 -0.85
N VAL A 122 -22.22 -23.69 -2.13
CA VAL A 122 -23.09 -24.42 -3.06
C VAL A 122 -22.63 -25.87 -3.20
N PHE A 123 -21.33 -26.11 -3.26
CA PHE A 123 -20.75 -27.45 -3.31
C PHE A 123 -21.03 -28.27 -2.04
N LEU A 124 -20.94 -27.66 -0.85
CA LEU A 124 -21.31 -28.33 0.40
C LEU A 124 -22.79 -28.72 0.44
N PHE A 125 -23.69 -27.84 -0.02
CA PHE A 125 -25.10 -28.17 -0.16
C PHE A 125 -25.33 -29.29 -1.18
N ALA A 126 -24.61 -29.28 -2.30
CA ALA A 126 -24.70 -30.34 -3.31
C ALA A 126 -24.24 -31.71 -2.77
N ILE A 127 -23.14 -31.76 -2.00
CA ILE A 127 -22.69 -33.00 -1.34
C ILE A 127 -23.74 -33.52 -0.37
N LEU A 128 -24.32 -32.64 0.47
CA LEU A 128 -25.36 -33.05 1.41
C LEU A 128 -26.58 -33.63 0.68
N PHE A 129 -27.04 -32.97 -0.38
CA PHE A 129 -28.14 -33.45 -1.22
C PHE A 129 -27.83 -34.80 -1.89
N LEU A 130 -26.62 -34.97 -2.42
CA LEU A 130 -26.19 -36.18 -3.11
C LEU A 130 -25.88 -37.34 -2.15
N SER A 131 -25.67 -37.07 -0.86
CA SER A 131 -25.37 -38.10 0.14
C SER A 131 -26.53 -39.07 0.41
N GLY A 132 -27.75 -38.72 -0.01
CA GLY A 132 -28.96 -39.52 0.21
C GLY A 132 -29.40 -39.60 1.68
N ASN A 133 -28.68 -38.97 2.60
CA ASN A 133 -29.03 -38.91 4.01
C ASN A 133 -30.12 -37.85 4.26
N PRO A 134 -31.01 -38.05 5.24
CA PRO A 134 -31.96 -37.03 5.65
C PRO A 134 -31.21 -35.81 6.17
N ILE A 135 -31.33 -34.68 5.47
CA ILE A 135 -30.70 -33.42 5.85
C ILE A 135 -31.33 -32.94 7.17
N THR A 136 -30.51 -32.81 8.21
CA THR A 136 -30.98 -32.33 9.51
C THR A 136 -30.75 -30.83 9.66
N VAL A 137 -31.48 -30.21 10.59
CA VAL A 137 -31.27 -28.80 10.96
C VAL A 137 -29.81 -28.54 11.40
N LYS A 138 -29.17 -29.53 12.02
CA LYS A 138 -27.76 -29.45 12.45
C LYS A 138 -26.81 -29.27 11.27
N ASP A 139 -27.05 -29.97 10.16
CA ASP A 139 -26.19 -29.91 8.96
C ASP A 139 -26.29 -28.53 8.29
N ILE A 140 -27.50 -27.97 8.23
CA ILE A 140 -27.75 -26.61 7.75
C ILE A 140 -27.02 -25.59 8.63
N LEU A 141 -27.11 -25.73 9.96
CA LEU A 141 -26.42 -24.84 10.90
C LEU A 141 -24.89 -24.90 10.75
N ILE A 142 -24.32 -26.08 10.48
CA ILE A 142 -22.88 -26.23 10.24
C ILE A 142 -22.46 -25.46 8.97
N ILE A 143 -23.20 -25.57 7.87
CA ILE A 143 -22.87 -24.84 6.64
C ILE A 143 -22.98 -23.33 6.87
N ILE A 144 -24.03 -22.86 7.55
CA ILE A 144 -24.19 -21.44 7.87
C ILE A 144 -23.02 -20.97 8.74
N ALA A 145 -22.61 -21.74 9.76
CA ALA A 145 -21.47 -21.41 10.61
C ALA A 145 -20.16 -21.32 9.81
N LEU A 146 -19.91 -22.25 8.89
CA LEU A 146 -18.75 -22.19 8.00
C LEU A 146 -18.79 -20.95 7.10
N GLY A 147 -19.94 -20.64 6.50
CA GLY A 147 -20.13 -19.44 5.69
C GLY A 147 -19.89 -18.14 6.48
N LEU A 148 -20.32 -18.09 7.75
CA LEU A 148 -20.05 -16.95 8.64
C LEU A 148 -18.57 -16.82 8.96
N ILE A 149 -17.86 -17.93 9.21
CA ILE A 149 -16.41 -17.92 9.44
C ILE A 149 -15.68 -17.33 8.22
N PHE A 150 -16.00 -17.79 7.02
CA PHE A 150 -15.44 -17.24 5.79
C PHE A 150 -15.78 -15.75 5.60
N SER A 151 -17.01 -15.35 5.94
CA SER A 151 -17.43 -13.94 5.89
C SER A 151 -16.64 -13.05 6.87
N VAL A 152 -16.28 -13.57 8.05
CA VAL A 152 -15.42 -12.85 9.00
C VAL A 152 -14.01 -12.67 8.45
N PHE A 153 -13.44 -13.68 7.78
CA PHE A 153 -12.15 -13.55 7.11
C PHE A 153 -12.21 -12.51 5.98
N ASP A 154 -13.25 -12.54 5.14
CA ASP A 154 -13.45 -11.53 4.09
C ASP A 154 -13.60 -10.11 4.67
N PHE A 155 -14.30 -9.97 5.80
CA PHE A 155 -14.44 -8.69 6.50
C PHE A 155 -13.11 -8.19 7.09
N ALA A 156 -12.30 -9.07 7.69
CA ALA A 156 -10.98 -8.71 8.21
C ALA A 156 -10.07 -8.17 7.10
N ILE A 157 -10.07 -8.84 5.94
CA ILE A 157 -9.37 -8.39 4.73
C ILE A 157 -9.94 -7.04 4.25
N PHE A 158 -11.26 -6.86 4.28
CA PHE A 158 -11.91 -5.61 3.88
C PHE A 158 -11.51 -4.42 4.77
N LYS A 159 -11.49 -4.63 6.09
CA LYS A 159 -11.03 -3.63 7.05
C LYS A 159 -9.57 -3.23 6.77
N GLU A 160 -8.71 -4.21 6.50
CA GLU A 160 -7.31 -3.95 6.13
C GLU A 160 -7.18 -3.13 4.85
N LEU A 161 -8.10 -3.30 3.88
CA LEU A 161 -8.11 -2.51 2.64
C LEU A 161 -8.54 -1.06 2.86
N LYS A 162 -9.59 -0.82 3.65
CA LYS A 162 -10.06 0.54 3.96
C LYS A 162 -8.97 1.34 4.69
N ASN A 163 -8.28 0.67 5.60
CA ASN A 163 -7.11 1.18 6.30
C ASN A 163 -6.01 1.67 5.32
N LYS A 164 -5.79 0.96 4.20
CA LYS A 164 -4.75 1.29 3.22
C LYS A 164 -5.02 2.55 2.38
N GLU A 165 -6.28 2.96 2.21
CA GLU A 165 -6.61 4.21 1.53
C GLU A 165 -6.24 5.41 2.40
N THR A 166 -6.56 5.33 3.70
CA THR A 166 -6.08 6.29 4.71
C THR A 166 -4.56 6.30 4.79
N ASP A 167 -3.90 5.14 4.73
CA ASP A 167 -2.44 5.04 4.76
C ASP A 167 -1.79 5.73 3.55
N LEU A 168 -2.43 5.68 2.38
CA LEU A 168 -1.96 6.36 1.18
C LEU A 168 -1.93 7.88 1.39
N GLU A 169 -2.98 8.44 2.00
CA GLU A 169 -3.02 9.86 2.34
C GLU A 169 -1.96 10.24 3.38
N ILE A 170 -1.77 9.42 4.42
CA ILE A 170 -0.71 9.61 5.43
C ILE A 170 0.67 9.62 4.76
N MET A 171 0.96 8.63 3.91
CA MET A 171 2.23 8.53 3.19
C MET A 171 2.47 9.71 2.24
N LYS A 172 1.43 10.12 1.50
CA LYS A 172 1.49 11.28 0.60
C LYS A 172 1.76 12.57 1.38
N ASN A 173 1.06 12.79 2.48
CA ASN A 173 1.21 13.97 3.32
C ASN A 173 2.60 14.04 3.97
N GLU A 174 3.19 12.91 4.35
CA GLU A 174 4.56 12.90 4.85
C GLU A 174 5.56 13.33 3.77
N ILE A 175 5.43 12.87 2.52
CA ILE A 175 6.30 13.35 1.43
C ILE A 175 6.10 14.85 1.18
N ILE A 176 4.84 15.31 1.12
CA ILE A 176 4.51 16.74 0.96
C ILE A 176 5.17 17.59 2.06
N LYS A 177 5.08 17.13 3.31
CA LYS A 177 5.70 17.80 4.46
C LYS A 177 7.21 17.94 4.29
N ARG A 178 7.89 16.88 3.83
CA ARG A 178 9.35 16.88 3.58
C ARG A 178 9.75 17.83 2.46
N VAL A 179 8.94 17.89 1.39
CA VAL A 179 9.14 18.84 0.28
C VAL A 179 8.92 20.27 0.76
N ASN A 180 7.88 20.53 1.56
CA ASN A 180 7.63 21.85 2.13
C ASN A 180 8.73 22.30 3.10
N ALA A 181 9.36 21.37 3.83
CA ALA A 181 10.50 21.69 4.68
C ALA A 181 11.71 22.20 3.88
N ILE A 182 11.86 21.80 2.61
CA ILE A 182 12.92 22.32 1.73
C ILE A 182 12.67 23.78 1.37
N LYS A 183 11.41 24.16 1.18
CA LYS A 183 11.04 25.55 0.86
C LYS A 183 11.33 26.53 1.99
N ARG A 184 11.49 26.02 3.21
CA ARG A 184 11.73 26.79 4.45
C ARG A 184 13.02 26.33 5.12
N TRP A 185 13.98 25.86 4.32
CA TRP A 185 15.17 25.21 4.86
C TRP A 185 16.12 26.19 5.56
N ASP A 186 16.12 27.44 5.09
CA ASP A 186 16.99 28.50 5.56
C ASP A 186 16.25 29.55 6.43
N ASP A 187 14.99 29.27 6.80
CA ASP A 187 14.20 30.04 7.78
C ASP A 187 14.62 29.67 9.23
#